data_AF-A0A7W1GB59-F1
#
_entry.id   AF-A0A7W1GB59-F1
#
_cell.length_a   1.000
_cell.length_b   1.000
_cell.length_c   1.000
_cell.angle_alpha   90.00
_cell.angle_beta   90.00
_cell.angle_gamma   90.00
#
_symmetry.space_group_name_H-M   'P 1'
#
loop_
_entity.id
_entity.type
_entity.pdbx_description
1 polymer ?
#
loop_
_entity_poly.entity_id
_entity_poly.type
_entity_poly.pdbx_seq_one_letter_code
_entity_poly.pdbx_strand_id
1 'polypeptide(L)'
;MKLKIVLSVTVAVLLQSTLRKVWPPLGHIDLPLIIVAYFALRRDPVQAVVIGTTAGLATDALSVGLLGAYGFSKTLTAYLIASLVTRIALDNPLLRIPVLAGAAALDELVYVLLHRLFGQSLAAPFAETVAFKVIWTTVVGTFIFYAFDRFFSAQTSQRRQFAFRRRIARRSIGRRR
;
A
#
# COMPACT_ATOMS: atom_id res chain seq x y z
N MET A 1 16.47 8.44 0.58
CA MET A 1 15.08 8.02 0.27
C MET A 1 14.81 6.57 0.68
N LYS A 2 15.60 5.59 0.20
CA LYS A 2 15.41 4.16 0.49
C LYS A 2 15.30 3.84 1.99
N LEU A 3 16.13 4.45 2.85
CA LEU A 3 16.10 4.26 4.30
C LEU A 3 14.76 4.66 4.95
N LYS A 4 14.12 5.74 4.49
CA LYS A 4 12.82 6.19 5.03
C LYS A 4 11.70 5.22 4.68
N ILE A 5 11.76 4.62 3.49
CA ILE A 5 10.79 3.61 3.04
C ILE A 5 10.92 2.35 3.90
N VAL A 6 12.15 1.83 4.04
CA VAL A 6 12.43 0.66 4.88
C VAL A 6 11.97 0.92 6.31
N LEU A 7 12.35 2.06 6.90
CA LEU A 7 11.93 2.42 8.25
C LEU A 7 10.40 2.47 8.39
N SER A 8 9.69 3.07 7.43
CA SER A 8 8.22 3.13 7.47
C SER A 8 7.58 1.74 7.43
N VAL A 9 8.05 0.86 6.55
CA VAL A 9 7.58 -0.53 6.44
C VAL A 9 7.86 -1.30 7.72
N THR A 10 9.10 -1.22 8.22
CA THR A 10 9.51 -1.90 9.46
C THR A 10 8.66 -1.42 10.63
N VAL A 11 8.46 -0.11 10.80
CA VAL A 11 7.64 0.44 11.88
C VAL A 11 6.19 -0.03 11.76
N ALA A 12 5.59 -0.03 10.56
CA ALA A 12 4.21 -0.51 10.41
C ALA A 12 4.03 -1.99 10.73
N VAL A 13 4.95 -2.83 10.27
CA VAL A 13 4.91 -4.28 10.53
C VAL A 13 5.08 -4.56 12.02
N LEU A 14 6.07 -3.94 12.66
CA LEU A 14 6.30 -4.09 14.11
C LEU A 14 5.10 -3.57 14.91
N LEU A 15 4.59 -2.39 14.56
CA LEU A 15 3.46 -1.77 15.23
C LEU A 15 2.20 -2.65 15.09
N GLN A 16 1.89 -3.15 13.89
CA GLN A 16 0.76 -4.05 13.68
C GLN A 16 0.91 -5.35 14.49
N SER A 17 2.11 -5.95 14.51
CA SER A 17 2.35 -7.18 15.27
C SER A 17 2.11 -6.99 16.77
N THR A 18 2.49 -5.83 17.32
CA THR A 18 2.27 -5.48 18.72
C THR A 18 0.80 -5.15 18.99
N LEU A 19 0.15 -4.35 18.12
CA LEU A 19 -1.26 -4.00 18.28
C LEU A 19 -2.18 -5.21 18.20
N ARG A 20 -1.91 -6.16 17.29
CA ARG A 20 -2.69 -7.40 17.17
C ARG A 20 -2.61 -8.24 18.45
N LYS A 21 -1.48 -8.21 19.16
CA LYS A 21 -1.29 -8.92 20.44
C LYS A 21 -1.93 -8.21 21.64
N VAL A 22 -1.92 -6.88 21.65
CA VAL A 22 -2.41 -6.08 22.78
C VAL A 22 -3.92 -5.84 22.70
N TRP A 23 -4.49 -5.64 21.50
CA TRP A 23 -5.91 -5.30 21.34
C TRP A 23 -6.54 -5.94 20.09
N PRO A 24 -7.28 -7.05 20.23
CA PRO A 24 -7.82 -7.83 19.11
C PRO A 24 -8.64 -7.06 18.06
N PRO A 25 -9.57 -6.14 18.41
CA PRO A 25 -10.27 -5.29 17.44
C PRO A 25 -9.34 -4.40 16.59
N LEU A 26 -8.22 -3.90 17.12
CA LEU A 26 -7.24 -3.14 16.32
C LEU A 26 -6.45 -4.04 15.35
N GLY A 27 -6.49 -5.36 15.53
CA GLY A 27 -5.94 -6.34 14.58
C GLY A 27 -6.62 -6.35 13.20
N HIS A 28 -7.78 -5.69 13.06
CA HIS A 28 -8.47 -5.50 11.78
C HIS A 28 -7.86 -4.37 10.94
N ILE A 29 -6.98 -3.54 11.51
CA ILE A 29 -6.28 -2.49 10.77
C ILE A 29 -5.02 -3.09 10.14
N ASP A 30 -4.95 -3.05 8.80
CA ASP A 30 -3.78 -3.53 8.06
C ASP A 30 -2.79 -2.39 7.77
N LEU A 31 -1.97 -2.05 8.77
CA LEU A 31 -0.96 -0.98 8.66
C LEU A 31 0.06 -1.22 7.54
N PRO A 32 0.61 -2.44 7.33
CA PRO A 32 1.49 -2.71 6.22
C PRO A 32 0.81 -2.47 4.88
N LEU A 33 -0.45 -2.90 4.72
CA LEU A 33 -1.18 -2.67 3.47
C LEU A 33 -1.37 -1.17 3.19
N ILE A 34 -1.63 -0.34 4.20
CA ILE A 34 -1.70 1.12 4.04
C ILE A 34 -0.38 1.66 3.47
N ILE A 35 0.76 1.26 4.03
CA ILE A 35 2.07 1.71 3.54
C ILE A 35 2.32 1.22 2.11
N VAL A 36 2.03 -0.03 1.82
CA VAL A 36 2.16 -0.62 0.49
C VAL A 36 1.31 0.14 -0.52
N ALA A 37 0.04 0.41 -0.21
CA ALA A 37 -0.88 1.17 -1.04
C ALA A 37 -0.37 2.60 -1.27
N TYR A 38 0.18 3.25 -0.24
CA TYR A 38 0.77 4.60 -0.37
C TYR A 38 1.91 4.64 -1.40
N PHE A 39 2.82 3.67 -1.35
CA PHE A 39 3.93 3.60 -2.30
C PHE A 39 3.48 3.14 -3.69
N ALA A 40 2.48 2.27 -3.79
CA ALA A 40 1.89 1.85 -5.05
C ALA A 40 1.24 3.03 -5.82
N LEU A 41 0.65 3.98 -5.10
CA LEU A 41 0.11 5.22 -5.68
C LEU A 41 1.17 6.16 -6.27
N ARG A 42 2.47 5.95 -6.00
CA ARG A 42 3.56 6.82 -6.51
C ARG A 42 4.00 6.54 -7.94
N ARG A 43 3.24 5.72 -8.71
CA ARG A 43 3.48 5.39 -10.13
C ARG A 43 4.83 4.68 -10.38
N ASP A 44 5.35 3.97 -9.39
CA ASP A 44 6.54 3.12 -9.56
C ASP A 44 6.15 1.66 -9.24
N PRO A 45 5.78 0.86 -10.26
CA PRO A 45 5.27 -0.49 -10.05
C PRO A 45 6.33 -1.44 -9.50
N VAL A 46 7.61 -1.25 -9.87
CA VAL A 46 8.70 -2.08 -9.36
C VAL A 46 8.89 -1.84 -7.86
N GLN A 47 8.91 -0.57 -7.43
CA GLN A 47 8.99 -0.26 -6.00
C GLN A 47 7.78 -0.75 -5.23
N ALA A 48 6.57 -0.59 -5.79
CA ALA A 48 5.34 -1.05 -5.17
C ALA A 48 5.36 -2.55 -4.87
N VAL A 49 5.74 -3.36 -5.87
CA VAL A 49 5.85 -4.83 -5.74
C VAL A 49 6.89 -5.20 -4.70
N VAL A 50 8.11 -4.65 -4.76
CA VAL A 50 9.18 -4.96 -3.80
C VAL A 50 8.76 -4.62 -2.36
N ILE A 51 8.11 -3.48 -2.16
CA ILE A 51 7.59 -3.06 -0.84
C ILE A 51 6.47 -4.00 -0.40
N GLY A 52 5.53 -4.33 -1.28
CA GLY A 52 4.44 -5.27 -1.02
C GLY A 52 4.93 -6.65 -0.59
N THR A 53 5.89 -7.21 -1.32
CA THR A 53 6.48 -8.51 -1.03
C THR A 53 7.25 -8.49 0.28
N THR A 54 8.11 -7.48 0.50
CA THR A 54 8.91 -7.40 1.72
C THR A 54 8.01 -7.21 2.96
N ALA A 55 7.01 -6.33 2.87
CA ALA A 55 6.07 -6.09 3.95
C ALA A 55 5.20 -7.32 4.24
N GLY A 56 4.70 -7.99 3.19
CA GLY A 56 3.88 -9.18 3.34
C GLY A 56 4.64 -10.37 3.92
N LEU A 57 5.85 -10.65 3.43
CA LEU A 57 6.70 -11.70 4.01
C LEU A 57 7.11 -11.40 5.44
N ALA A 58 7.41 -10.14 5.77
CA ALA A 58 7.69 -9.74 7.15
C ALA A 58 6.46 -9.91 8.06
N THR A 59 5.26 -9.67 7.54
CA THR A 59 4.00 -9.91 8.27
C THR A 59 3.77 -11.40 8.46
N ASP A 60 4.01 -12.23 7.44
CA ASP A 60 3.91 -13.69 7.53
C ASP A 60 4.89 -14.26 8.58
N ALA A 61 6.14 -13.79 8.59
CA ALA A 61 7.15 -14.25 9.54
C ALA A 61 6.79 -13.95 11.01
N LEU A 62 5.98 -12.91 11.25
CA LEU A 62 5.53 -12.52 12.59
C LEU A 62 4.12 -13.02 12.93
N SER A 63 3.44 -13.65 11.97
CA SER A 63 2.08 -14.17 12.11
C SER A 63 2.10 -15.69 12.35
N VAL A 64 1.14 -16.19 13.13
CA VAL A 64 1.00 -17.64 13.41
C VAL A 64 0.15 -18.33 12.31
N GLY A 65 0.02 -17.71 11.14
CA GLY A 65 -0.86 -18.14 10.05
C GLY A 65 -0.13 -18.89 8.93
N LEU A 66 -0.82 -19.09 7.80
CA LEU A 66 -0.23 -19.67 6.61
C LEU A 66 0.92 -18.80 6.08
N LEU A 67 2.15 -19.31 6.17
CA LEU A 67 3.34 -18.65 5.64
C LEU A 67 3.17 -18.40 4.13
N GLY A 68 3.42 -17.18 3.70
CA GLY A 68 3.29 -16.74 2.31
C GLY A 68 1.91 -16.17 1.96
N ALA A 69 0.90 -16.29 2.82
CA ALA A 69 -0.44 -15.77 2.53
C ALA A 69 -0.49 -14.25 2.47
N TYR A 70 0.07 -13.55 3.46
CA TYR A 70 0.17 -12.09 3.41
C TYR A 70 1.21 -11.63 2.40
N GLY A 71 2.30 -12.39 2.21
CA GLY A 71 3.31 -12.16 1.17
C GLY A 71 2.70 -12.09 -0.22
N PHE A 72 1.93 -13.11 -0.60
CA PHE A 72 1.25 -13.17 -1.89
C PHE A 72 0.17 -12.09 -2.02
N SER A 73 -0.69 -11.98 -1.01
CA SER A 73 -1.83 -11.05 -1.06
C SER A 73 -1.40 -9.59 -1.20
N LYS A 74 -0.42 -9.14 -0.40
CA LYS A 74 0.09 -7.76 -0.44
C LYS A 74 0.87 -7.48 -1.71
N THR A 75 1.58 -8.46 -2.24
CA THR A 75 2.30 -8.32 -3.52
C THR A 75 1.33 -8.13 -4.68
N LEU A 76 0.31 -8.99 -4.77
CA LEU A 76 -0.71 -8.92 -5.81
C LEU A 76 -1.47 -7.59 -5.73
N THR A 77 -1.89 -7.21 -4.52
CA THR A 77 -2.59 -5.96 -4.29
C THR A 77 -1.73 -4.74 -4.66
N ALA A 78 -0.45 -4.74 -4.29
CA ALA A 78 0.49 -3.68 -4.67
C ALA A 78 0.64 -3.53 -6.19
N TYR A 79 0.78 -4.67 -6.89
CA TYR A 79 0.90 -4.70 -8.35
C TYR A 79 -0.36 -4.15 -9.02
N LEU A 80 -1.54 -4.56 -8.56
CA LEU A 80 -2.81 -4.10 -9.11
C LEU A 80 -3.01 -2.60 -8.92
N ILE A 81 -2.73 -2.07 -7.72
CA ILE A 81 -2.82 -0.62 -7.47
C ILE A 81 -1.85 0.13 -8.38
N ALA A 82 -0.58 -0.29 -8.43
CA ALA A 82 0.41 0.39 -9.26
C ALA A 82 0.04 0.35 -10.75
N SER A 83 -0.47 -0.79 -11.22
CA SER A 83 -0.97 -0.94 -12.60
C SER A 83 -2.15 -0.02 -12.86
N LEU A 84 -3.10 0.08 -11.93
CA LEU A 84 -4.28 0.93 -12.06
C LEU A 84 -3.89 2.42 -12.15
N VAL A 85 -2.94 2.87 -11.31
CA VAL A 85 -2.49 4.27 -11.26
C VAL A 85 -1.69 4.67 -12.51
N THR A 86 -1.04 3.72 -13.17
CA THR A 86 -0.36 3.99 -14.46
C THR A 86 -1.33 4.10 -15.63
N ARG A 87 -2.45 3.37 -15.58
CA ARG A 87 -3.48 3.36 -16.64
C ARG A 87 -4.51 4.47 -16.48
N ILE A 88 -4.91 4.74 -15.24
CA ILE A 88 -5.86 5.79 -14.90
C ILE A 88 -5.04 6.97 -14.40
N ALA A 89 -5.10 8.11 -15.09
CA ALA A 89 -4.46 9.34 -14.65
C ALA A 89 -5.17 9.88 -13.40
N LEU A 90 -4.89 9.27 -12.25
CA LEU A 90 -5.43 9.64 -10.95
C LEU A 90 -4.75 10.93 -10.49
N ASP A 91 -5.28 12.07 -10.92
CA ASP A 91 -4.77 13.39 -10.51
C ASP A 91 -5.50 13.92 -9.26
N ASN A 92 -6.66 13.35 -8.92
CA ASN A 92 -7.47 13.74 -7.78
C ASN A 92 -7.06 13.00 -6.49
N PRO A 93 -6.71 13.70 -5.40
CA PRO A 93 -6.39 13.08 -4.11
C PRO A 93 -7.58 12.32 -3.50
N LEU A 94 -8.81 12.69 -3.87
CA LEU A 94 -10.04 12.01 -3.48
C LEU A 94 -10.10 10.55 -3.98
N LEU A 95 -9.44 10.22 -5.10
CA LEU A 95 -9.42 8.86 -5.64
C LEU A 95 -8.56 7.90 -4.83
N ARG A 96 -7.78 8.38 -3.87
CA ARG A 96 -6.98 7.52 -2.98
C ARG A 96 -7.84 6.71 -2.02
N ILE A 97 -8.98 7.25 -1.60
CA ILE A 97 -9.92 6.60 -0.68
C ILE A 97 -10.51 5.32 -1.32
N PRO A 98 -11.15 5.37 -2.51
CA PRO A 98 -11.70 4.16 -3.12
C PRO A 98 -10.61 3.17 -3.53
N VAL A 99 -9.41 3.64 -3.91
CA VAL A 99 -8.28 2.75 -4.20
C VAL A 99 -7.82 2.01 -2.95
N LEU A 100 -7.73 2.69 -1.80
CA LEU A 100 -7.35 2.07 -0.54
C LEU A 100 -8.42 1.10 -0.02
N ALA A 101 -9.70 1.46 -0.13
CA ALA A 101 -10.81 0.59 0.23
C ALA A 101 -10.83 -0.67 -0.66
N GLY A 102 -10.67 -0.49 -1.98
CA GLY A 102 -10.54 -1.59 -2.93
C GLY A 102 -9.34 -2.47 -2.61
N ALA A 103 -8.19 -1.89 -2.30
CA ALA A 103 -6.99 -2.62 -1.90
C ALA A 103 -7.21 -3.47 -0.64
N ALA A 104 -7.85 -2.92 0.39
CA ALA A 104 -8.19 -3.64 1.62
C ALA A 104 -9.11 -4.84 1.36
N ALA A 105 -10.13 -4.65 0.51
CA ALA A 105 -11.04 -5.73 0.12
C ALA A 105 -10.32 -6.81 -0.70
N LEU A 106 -9.47 -6.41 -1.65
CA LEU A 106 -8.73 -7.34 -2.51
C LEU A 106 -7.70 -8.15 -1.70
N ASP A 107 -6.97 -7.50 -0.78
CA ASP A 107 -6.00 -8.15 0.09
C ASP A 107 -6.67 -9.20 0.99
N GLU A 108 -7.83 -8.88 1.57
CA GLU A 108 -8.57 -9.84 2.39
C GLU A 108 -9.16 -10.98 1.55
N LEU A 109 -9.73 -10.67 0.39
CA LEU A 109 -10.29 -11.68 -0.51
C LEU A 109 -9.23 -12.70 -0.93
N VAL A 110 -8.04 -12.23 -1.32
CA VAL A 110 -6.93 -13.11 -1.72
C VAL A 110 -6.41 -13.91 -0.53
N TYR A 111 -6.29 -13.30 0.64
CA TYR A 111 -5.87 -13.99 1.86
C TYR A 111 -6.82 -15.15 2.21
N VAL A 112 -8.13 -14.89 2.19
CA VAL A 112 -9.17 -15.88 2.49
C VAL A 112 -9.20 -16.97 1.42
N LEU A 113 -9.07 -16.60 0.14
CA LEU A 113 -9.03 -17.55 -0.96
C LEU A 113 -7.85 -18.53 -0.82
N LEU A 114 -6.67 -18.02 -0.47
CA LEU A 114 -5.51 -18.88 -0.19
C LEU A 114 -5.79 -19.84 0.96
N HIS A 115 -6.29 -19.35 2.09
CA HIS A 115 -6.59 -20.23 3.23
C HIS A 115 -7.60 -21.33 2.86
N ARG A 116 -8.64 -20.99 2.09
CA ARG A 116 -9.61 -21.97 1.58
C ARG A 116 -8.98 -22.98 0.64
N LEU A 117 -8.10 -22.53 -0.27
CA LEU A 117 -7.41 -23.40 -1.21
C LEU A 117 -6.52 -24.43 -0.50
N PHE A 118 -5.90 -24.03 0.61
CA PHE A 118 -5.09 -24.89 1.48
C PHE A 118 -5.90 -25.65 2.55
N GLY A 119 -7.23 -25.65 2.47
CA GLY A 119 -8.10 -26.42 3.37
C GLY A 119 -8.17 -25.90 4.80
N GLN A 120 -7.71 -24.67 5.05
CA GLN A 120 -7.83 -24.04 6.37
C GLN A 120 -9.17 -23.31 6.50
N SER A 121 -10.02 -23.76 7.43
CA SER A 121 -11.27 -23.06 7.73
C SER A 121 -10.98 -21.81 8.55
N LEU A 122 -11.31 -20.63 8.02
CA LEU A 122 -11.39 -19.43 8.85
C LEU A 122 -12.62 -19.53 9.74
N ALA A 123 -12.41 -19.43 11.06
CA ALA A 123 -13.48 -19.46 12.05
C ALA A 123 -14.39 -18.20 12.02
N ALA A 124 -13.93 -17.11 11.38
CA ALA A 124 -14.63 -15.83 11.37
C ALA A 124 -15.55 -15.66 10.14
N PRO A 125 -16.71 -14.99 10.29
CA PRO A 125 -17.57 -14.64 9.16
C PRO A 125 -16.82 -13.74 8.17
N PHE A 126 -16.73 -14.19 6.91
CA PHE A 126 -15.98 -13.50 5.86
C PHE A 126 -16.47 -12.06 5.64
N ALA A 127 -17.79 -11.87 5.51
CA ALA A 127 -18.38 -10.56 5.20
C ALA A 127 -18.14 -9.53 6.31
N GLU A 128 -18.25 -9.95 7.56
CA GLU A 128 -18.00 -9.09 8.73
C GLU A 128 -16.51 -8.70 8.82
N THR A 129 -15.61 -9.66 8.66
CA THR A 129 -14.16 -9.43 8.70
C THR A 129 -13.72 -8.45 7.61
N VAL A 130 -14.21 -8.64 6.38
CA VAL A 130 -13.93 -7.73 5.25
C VAL A 130 -14.49 -6.35 5.54
N ALA A 131 -15.74 -6.23 6.01
CA ALA A 131 -16.36 -4.95 6.29
C ALA A 131 -15.57 -4.16 7.35
N PHE A 132 -15.25 -4.78 8.48
CA PHE A 132 -14.46 -4.14 9.53
C PHE A 132 -13.05 -3.76 9.04
N LYS A 133 -12.37 -4.66 8.34
CA LYS A 133 -11.03 -4.40 7.80
C LYS A 133 -11.06 -3.24 6.81
N VAL A 134 -12.00 -3.22 5.87
CA VAL A 134 -12.12 -2.14 4.87
C VAL A 134 -12.41 -0.81 5.54
N ILE A 135 -13.38 -0.75 6.47
CA ILE A 135 -13.76 0.49 7.15
C ILE A 135 -12.57 1.04 7.93
N TRP A 136 -11.98 0.23 8.82
CA TRP A 136 -10.89 0.68 9.68
C TRP A 136 -9.62 1.01 8.90
N THR A 137 -9.26 0.19 7.90
CA THR A 137 -8.08 0.43 7.05
C THR A 137 -8.25 1.69 6.21
N THR A 138 -9.46 1.98 5.72
CA THR A 138 -9.73 3.19 4.93
C THR A 138 -9.69 4.44 5.80
N VAL A 139 -10.31 4.41 6.98
CA VAL A 139 -10.31 5.54 7.93
C VAL A 139 -8.87 5.83 8.37
N VAL A 140 -8.19 4.85 8.95
CA VAL A 140 -6.82 5.02 9.45
C VAL A 140 -5.85 5.35 8.31
N GLY A 141 -5.99 4.68 7.17
CA GLY A 141 -5.11 4.91 6.03
C GLY A 141 -5.29 6.28 5.40
N THR A 142 -6.47 6.89 5.45
CA THR A 142 -6.66 8.29 5.03
C THR A 142 -5.87 9.24 5.93
N PHE A 143 -5.92 9.05 7.25
CA PHE A 143 -5.10 9.84 8.19
C PHE A 143 -3.60 9.62 7.97
N ILE A 144 -3.16 8.37 7.80
CA ILE A 144 -1.76 8.04 7.54
C ILE A 144 -1.30 8.64 6.21
N PHE A 145 -2.12 8.60 5.16
CA PHE A 145 -1.79 9.20 3.86
C PHE A 145 -1.59 10.71 3.98
N TYR A 146 -2.44 11.39 4.76
CA TYR A 146 -2.28 12.81 5.02
C TYR A 146 -0.98 13.12 5.78
N ALA A 147 -0.66 12.33 6.82
CA ALA A 147 0.59 12.45 7.57
C ALA A 147 1.81 12.19 6.67
N PHE A 148 1.81 11.09 5.91
CA PHE A 148 2.89 10.71 5.01
C PHE A 148 3.08 11.73 3.88
N ASP A 149 1.99 12.30 3.36
CA ASP A 149 2.09 13.41 2.43
C ASP A 149 2.83 14.57 3.06
N ARG A 150 2.58 14.94 4.32
CA ARG A 150 3.34 16.02 4.98
C ARG A 150 4.83 15.67 5.15
N PHE A 151 5.15 14.43 5.52
CA PHE A 151 6.53 13.97 5.76
C PHE A 151 7.35 13.75 4.47
N PHE A 152 6.70 13.30 3.39
CA PHE A 152 7.36 12.99 2.11
C PHE A 152 7.08 14.05 1.01
N SER A 153 6.20 15.03 1.23
CA SER A 153 5.87 16.15 0.32
C SER A 153 7.11 16.96 -0.09
N ALA A 154 8.12 17.04 0.78
CA ALA A 154 9.40 17.69 0.48
C ALA A 154 10.11 17.14 -0.77
N GLN A 155 9.70 15.98 -1.31
CA GLN A 155 10.32 15.36 -2.50
C GLN A 155 9.43 15.27 -3.75
N THR A 156 8.11 15.38 -3.63
CA THR A 156 7.20 15.26 -4.80
C THR A 156 7.27 16.50 -5.71
N SER A 157 7.56 17.68 -5.15
CA SER A 157 7.75 18.92 -5.92
C SER A 157 9.03 18.93 -6.76
N GLN A 158 10.07 18.17 -6.38
CA GLN A 158 11.33 18.11 -7.14
C GLN A 158 11.15 17.39 -8.49
N ARG A 159 10.46 16.24 -8.54
CA ARG A 159 10.28 15.49 -9.81
C ARG A 159 9.44 16.26 -10.85
N ARG A 160 8.44 17.05 -10.41
CA ARG A 160 7.66 17.93 -11.30
C ARG A 160 8.52 19.06 -11.88
N GLN A 161 9.42 19.65 -11.08
CA GLN A 161 10.35 20.68 -11.56
C GLN A 161 11.36 20.16 -12.59
N PHE A 162 11.88 18.94 -12.43
CA PHE A 162 12.83 18.36 -13.38
C PHE A 162 12.21 18.05 -14.75
N ALA A 163 10.94 17.62 -14.79
CA ALA A 163 10.22 17.41 -16.05
C ALA A 163 9.92 18.74 -16.78
N PHE A 164 9.60 19.80 -16.04
CA PHE A 164 9.36 21.13 -16.60
C PHE A 164 10.66 21.76 -17.16
N ARG A 165 11.78 21.65 -16.44
CA ARG A 165 13.10 22.12 -16.91
C ARG A 165 13.53 21.43 -18.21
N ARG A 166 13.27 20.13 -18.37
CA ARG A 166 13.55 19.40 -19.63
C ARG A 166 12.70 19.90 -20.81
N ARG A 167 11.43 20.27 -20.59
CA ARG A 167 10.58 20.86 -21.65
C ARG A 167 11.06 22.25 -22.06
N ILE A 168 11.49 23.08 -21.12
CA ILE A 168 12.01 24.41 -21.43
C ILE A 168 13.36 24.33 -22.16
N ALA A 169 14.26 23.45 -21.74
CA ALA A 169 15.56 23.25 -22.39
C ALA A 169 15.46 22.75 -23.84
N ARG A 170 14.41 22.00 -24.19
CA ARG A 170 14.16 21.58 -25.59
C ARG A 170 13.58 22.71 -26.46
N ARG A 171 12.90 23.68 -25.87
CA ARG A 171 12.29 24.81 -26.61
C ARG A 171 13.31 25.88 -27.01
N SER A 172 14.42 26.03 -26.29
CA SER A 172 15.46 27.03 -26.62
C SER A 172 16.39 26.59 -27.76
N ILE A 173 16.46 25.29 -28.07
CA ILE A 173 17.34 24.75 -29.12
C ILE A 173 16.73 24.90 -30.53
N GLY A 174 15.40 24.99 -30.63
CA GLY A 174 14.70 25.11 -31.92
C GLY A 174 14.53 26.54 -32.46
N ARG A 175 15.09 27.57 -31.81
CA ARG A 175 14.88 28.99 -32.15
C ARG A 175 16.12 29.72 -32.68
N ARG A 176 17.20 28.98 -33.00
CA ARG A 176 18.45 29.50 -33.61
C ARG A 176 18.71 28.95 -35.01
N ARG A 177 17.67 28.93 -35.87
CA ARG A 177 17.84 28.81 -37.31
C ARG A 177 16.97 29.84 -38.00
#